data_AF-A0A377Z2E8-F1
#
_entry.id   AF-A0A377Z2E8-F1
#
_cell.length_a   1.000
_cell.length_b   1.000
_cell.length_c   1.000
_cell.angle_alpha   90.00
_cell.angle_beta   90.00
_cell.angle_gamma   90.00
#
_symmetry.space_group_name_H-M   'P 1'
#
loop_
_entity.id
_entity.type
_entity.pdbx_description
1 polymer ?
#
loop_
_entity_poly.entity_id
_entity_poly.type
_entity_poly.pdbx_seq_one_letter_code
_entity_poly.pdbx_strand_id
1 'polypeptide(L)'
;MKKILTALCLLATAGAWAAPQLIAHRGGTGDAPENTLPAIKLALENNAEAIWVTVQLSRDGVPVLYRSSDLSALTNSEGKVSSLTAAELAKVDAGWKWGDDSHPWRGKQATIPTLQSVLQQWPHTFFYIDIKSPDADPTVMGQRLLEVLKTTDSLDRVRVYSTEDRYIAALPPAIPRFVTRSETRTRLANISLSHQCQPASQRDGEQWYGLELKRKVEVVEKFTLGEGISRRRSPGIKRQWIASARRIKRTLSSSASTVRKITARR
;
A
#
# COMPACT_ATOMS: atom_id res chain seq x y z
N MET A 1 -63.49 -23.15 14.01
CA MET A 1 -62.41 -22.52 14.80
C MET A 1 -61.07 -22.77 14.10
N LYS A 2 -60.59 -21.82 13.27
CA LYS A 2 -59.33 -21.93 12.53
C LYS A 2 -58.20 -21.32 13.37
N LYS A 3 -57.22 -22.12 13.77
CA LYS A 3 -56.00 -21.64 14.43
C LYS A 3 -55.04 -21.14 13.34
N ILE A 4 -54.80 -19.83 13.29
CA ILE A 4 -53.78 -19.21 12.44
C ILE A 4 -52.46 -19.31 13.21
N LEU A 5 -51.54 -20.12 12.70
CA LEU A 5 -50.18 -20.24 13.21
C LEU A 5 -49.31 -19.22 12.45
N THR A 6 -49.01 -18.08 13.06
CA THR A 6 -48.13 -17.08 12.48
C THR A 6 -46.68 -17.48 12.77
N ALA A 7 -45.96 -17.96 11.76
CA ALA A 7 -44.53 -18.22 11.85
C ALA A 7 -43.76 -16.88 11.79
N LEU A 8 -43.10 -16.52 12.89
CA LEU A 8 -42.24 -15.36 12.97
C LEU A 8 -40.84 -15.75 12.46
N CYS A 9 -40.56 -15.49 11.17
CA CYS A 9 -39.22 -15.60 10.61
C CYS A 9 -38.33 -14.49 11.22
N LEU A 10 -37.52 -14.83 12.21
CA LEU A 10 -36.36 -14.01 12.58
C LEU A 10 -35.33 -14.07 11.45
N LEU A 11 -35.38 -13.12 10.53
CA LEU A 11 -34.24 -12.77 9.70
C LEU A 11 -33.21 -12.10 10.61
N ALA A 12 -32.31 -12.91 11.18
CA ALA A 12 -31.07 -12.40 11.74
C ALA A 12 -30.25 -11.83 10.59
N THR A 13 -30.37 -10.53 10.32
CA THR A 13 -29.40 -9.81 9.49
C THR A 13 -28.10 -9.74 10.28
N ALA A 14 -27.29 -10.80 10.19
CA ALA A 14 -25.90 -10.73 10.57
C ALA A 14 -25.28 -9.68 9.65
N GLY A 15 -25.08 -8.46 10.18
CA GLY A 15 -24.30 -7.45 9.49
C GLY A 15 -22.94 -8.07 9.22
N ALA A 16 -22.64 -8.35 7.95
CA ALA A 16 -21.33 -8.84 7.56
C ALA A 16 -20.34 -7.71 7.85
N TRP A 17 -19.65 -7.79 8.99
CA TRP A 17 -18.46 -6.98 9.22
C TRP A 17 -17.41 -7.52 8.26
N ALA A 18 -17.28 -6.88 7.10
CA ALA A 18 -16.24 -7.23 6.13
C ALA A 18 -14.87 -7.18 6.85
N ALA A 19 -14.18 -8.31 6.86
CA ALA A 19 -12.84 -8.40 7.42
C ALA A 19 -11.87 -7.48 6.64
N PRO A 20 -10.78 -7.01 7.27
CA PRO A 20 -9.73 -6.28 6.55
C PRO A 20 -9.13 -7.16 5.47
N GLN A 21 -8.86 -6.55 4.31
CA GLN A 21 -8.15 -7.22 3.24
C GLN A 21 -6.73 -7.63 3.69
N LEU A 22 -6.34 -8.86 3.41
CA LEU A 22 -4.98 -9.36 3.62
C LEU A 22 -4.10 -9.02 2.41
N ILE A 23 -3.13 -8.12 2.63
CA ILE A 23 -2.21 -7.64 1.58
C ILE A 23 -0.79 -8.10 1.92
N ALA A 24 -0.19 -8.92 1.06
CA ALA A 24 1.17 -9.43 1.28
C ALA A 24 2.21 -8.35 1.01
N HIS A 25 2.80 -7.81 2.09
CA HIS A 25 3.79 -6.75 2.00
C HIS A 25 5.11 -7.24 1.38
N ARG A 26 5.52 -6.57 0.30
CA ARG A 26 6.69 -6.91 -0.55
C ARG A 26 6.65 -8.34 -1.08
N GLY A 27 5.46 -8.81 -1.47
CA GLY A 27 5.25 -10.20 -1.87
C GLY A 27 5.25 -11.19 -0.72
N GLY A 28 5.15 -10.77 0.55
CA GLY A 28 5.18 -11.69 1.70
C GLY A 28 6.59 -11.87 2.27
N THR A 29 7.30 -10.76 2.51
CA THR A 29 8.71 -10.74 2.95
C THR A 29 9.02 -11.54 4.22
N GLY A 30 8.02 -11.87 5.04
CA GLY A 30 8.20 -12.70 6.23
C GLY A 30 8.44 -14.17 5.90
N ASP A 31 7.96 -14.63 4.75
CA ASP A 31 7.88 -16.06 4.41
C ASP A 31 8.88 -16.44 3.30
N ALA A 32 9.28 -15.48 2.46
CA ALA A 32 10.24 -15.67 1.38
C ALA A 32 10.94 -14.35 0.97
N PRO A 33 12.01 -14.39 0.13
CA PRO A 33 12.75 -13.20 -0.31
C PRO A 33 11.86 -12.12 -0.92
N GLU A 34 11.90 -10.93 -0.36
CA GLU A 34 10.99 -9.84 -0.75
C GLU A 34 11.06 -9.50 -2.25
N ASN A 35 9.91 -9.12 -2.83
CA ASN A 35 9.79 -8.67 -4.22
C ASN A 35 10.20 -9.69 -5.30
N THR A 36 10.25 -10.98 -4.97
CA THR A 36 10.60 -12.06 -5.91
C THR A 36 9.37 -12.89 -6.32
N LEU A 37 9.45 -13.60 -7.45
CA LEU A 37 8.37 -14.49 -7.90
C LEU A 37 8.03 -15.59 -6.87
N PRO A 38 9.00 -16.25 -6.22
CA PRO A 38 8.69 -17.24 -5.18
C PRO A 38 7.93 -16.66 -3.98
N ALA A 39 8.24 -15.44 -3.56
CA ALA A 39 7.51 -14.80 -2.46
C ALA A 39 6.07 -14.51 -2.85
N ILE A 40 5.84 -13.91 -4.03
CA ILE A 40 4.50 -13.62 -4.53
C ILE A 40 3.68 -14.92 -4.64
N LYS A 41 4.28 -15.98 -5.18
CA LYS A 41 3.65 -17.31 -5.27
C LYS A 41 3.22 -17.82 -3.89
N LEU A 42 4.15 -17.84 -2.92
CA LEU A 42 3.89 -18.34 -1.57
C LEU A 42 2.82 -17.51 -0.84
N ALA A 43 2.84 -16.18 -1.02
CA ALA A 43 1.83 -15.31 -0.44
C ALA A 43 0.41 -15.62 -0.96
N LEU A 44 0.28 -15.91 -2.26
CA LEU A 44 -1.01 -16.31 -2.86
C LEU A 44 -1.45 -17.71 -2.41
N GLU A 45 -0.50 -18.65 -2.28
CA GLU A 45 -0.75 -19.98 -1.68
C GLU A 45 -1.22 -19.87 -0.22
N ASN A 46 -0.74 -18.84 0.49
CA ASN A 46 -1.16 -18.49 1.85
C ASN A 46 -2.42 -17.60 1.90
N ASN A 47 -3.21 -17.53 0.82
CA ASN A 47 -4.49 -16.81 0.71
C ASN A 47 -4.39 -15.28 0.89
N ALA A 48 -3.26 -14.66 0.52
CA ALA A 48 -3.23 -13.21 0.39
C ALA A 48 -4.22 -12.75 -0.69
N GLU A 49 -5.07 -11.78 -0.37
CA GLU A 49 -6.09 -11.24 -1.29
C GLU A 49 -5.51 -10.24 -2.29
N ALA A 50 -4.35 -9.67 -1.98
CA ALA A 50 -3.61 -8.77 -2.85
C ALA A 50 -2.13 -8.78 -2.49
N ILE A 51 -1.31 -8.29 -3.43
CA ILE A 51 0.14 -8.27 -3.29
C ILE A 51 0.64 -6.84 -3.31
N TRP A 52 1.47 -6.46 -2.34
CA TRP A 52 2.17 -5.18 -2.36
C TRP A 52 3.60 -5.40 -2.81
N VAL A 53 4.05 -4.69 -3.85
CA VAL A 53 5.42 -4.77 -4.38
C VAL A 53 6.06 -3.39 -4.42
N THR A 54 7.39 -3.34 -4.43
CA THR A 54 8.16 -2.09 -4.56
C THR A 54 8.83 -2.04 -5.92
N VAL A 55 8.73 -0.90 -6.60
CA VAL A 55 9.27 -0.71 -7.96
C VAL A 55 10.35 0.36 -8.03
N GLN A 56 11.34 0.10 -8.89
CA GLN A 56 12.41 1.01 -9.32
C GLN A 56 12.62 0.90 -10.83
N LEU A 57 13.27 1.90 -11.44
CA LEU A 57 13.69 1.80 -12.84
C LEU A 57 15.11 1.24 -12.97
N SER A 58 15.28 0.29 -13.89
CA SER A 58 16.58 -0.14 -14.39
C SER A 58 17.23 0.92 -15.31
N ARG A 59 18.49 0.70 -15.70
CA ARG A 59 19.26 1.56 -16.63
C ARG A 59 18.54 1.80 -17.95
N ASP A 60 17.89 0.77 -18.47
CA ASP A 60 17.11 0.78 -19.72
C ASP A 60 15.65 1.23 -19.51
N GLY A 61 15.31 1.78 -18.33
CA GLY A 61 14.01 2.38 -18.05
C GLY A 61 12.88 1.38 -17.85
N VAL A 62 13.20 0.11 -17.55
CA VAL A 62 12.21 -0.95 -17.30
C VAL A 62 11.89 -0.97 -15.80
N PRO A 63 10.60 -0.93 -15.41
CA PRO A 63 10.20 -1.11 -14.01
C PRO A 63 10.53 -2.52 -13.51
N VAL A 64 11.32 -2.60 -12.44
CA VAL A 64 11.74 -3.85 -11.78
C VAL A 64 11.35 -3.86 -10.30
N LEU A 65 11.21 -5.05 -9.71
CA LEU A 65 10.82 -5.17 -8.31
C LEU A 65 12.03 -5.19 -7.37
N TYR A 66 12.34 -4.06 -6.74
CA TYR A 66 13.38 -3.97 -5.72
C TYR A 66 13.17 -2.75 -4.82
N ARG A 67 13.53 -2.85 -3.53
CA ARG A 67 13.14 -1.85 -2.52
C ARG A 67 14.28 -1.00 -1.96
N SER A 68 15.49 -1.53 -1.88
CA SER A 68 16.65 -0.80 -1.38
C SER A 68 17.24 0.10 -2.46
N SER A 69 17.87 1.21 -2.09
CA SER A 69 18.59 2.07 -3.03
C SER A 69 19.87 1.43 -3.57
N ASP A 70 20.45 0.50 -2.82
CA ASP A 70 21.65 -0.25 -3.19
C ASP A 70 21.35 -1.76 -3.19
N LEU A 71 21.81 -2.46 -4.23
CA LEU A 71 21.63 -3.90 -4.44
C LEU A 71 22.27 -4.74 -3.34
N SER A 72 23.35 -4.24 -2.71
CA SER A 72 24.08 -4.97 -1.66
C SER A 72 23.23 -5.19 -0.42
N ALA A 73 22.14 -4.44 -0.24
CA ALA A 73 21.28 -4.56 0.92
C ALA A 73 20.62 -5.94 1.06
N LEU A 74 20.33 -6.62 -0.05
CA LEU A 74 19.66 -7.93 -0.05
C LEU A 74 20.26 -8.96 -1.01
N THR A 75 21.13 -8.52 -1.93
CA THR A 75 21.56 -9.34 -3.06
C THR A 75 23.04 -9.68 -3.00
N ASN A 76 23.49 -10.45 -3.99
CA ASN A 76 24.89 -10.75 -4.26
C ASN A 76 25.58 -9.70 -5.16
N SER A 77 24.90 -8.61 -5.50
CA SER A 77 25.40 -7.52 -6.35
C SER A 77 25.42 -6.21 -5.56
N GLU A 78 26.12 -5.20 -6.09
CA GLU A 78 26.29 -3.89 -5.44
C GLU A 78 25.93 -2.75 -6.40
N GLY A 79 25.70 -1.56 -5.84
CA GLY A 79 25.36 -0.36 -6.61
C GLY A 79 23.86 -0.17 -6.81
N LYS A 80 23.51 0.84 -7.60
CA LYS A 80 22.12 1.24 -7.81
C LYS A 80 21.40 0.30 -8.79
N VAL A 81 20.09 0.18 -8.63
CA VAL A 81 19.23 -0.52 -9.60
C VAL A 81 19.36 0.10 -11.00
N SER A 82 19.42 1.43 -11.09
CA SER A 82 19.57 2.19 -12.34
C SER A 82 20.93 2.04 -13.04
N SER A 83 21.92 1.39 -12.41
CA SER A 83 23.22 1.09 -13.03
C SER A 83 23.17 -0.14 -13.94
N LEU A 84 22.16 -0.99 -13.78
CA LEU A 84 22.01 -2.26 -14.49
C LEU A 84 20.73 -2.28 -15.33
N THR A 85 20.77 -2.95 -16.47
CA THR A 85 19.58 -3.24 -17.30
C THR A 85 18.66 -4.24 -16.60
N ALA A 86 17.39 -4.29 -16.99
CA ALA A 86 16.48 -5.31 -16.48
C ALA A 86 16.96 -6.75 -16.74
N ALA A 87 17.62 -6.99 -17.88
CA ALA A 87 18.19 -8.30 -18.21
C ALA A 87 19.38 -8.68 -17.32
N GLU A 88 20.19 -7.72 -16.90
CA GLU A 88 21.26 -7.92 -15.91
C GLU A 88 20.66 -8.16 -14.51
N LEU A 89 19.68 -7.34 -14.11
CA LEU A 89 18.98 -7.47 -12.83
C LEU A 89 18.25 -8.80 -12.66
N ALA A 90 17.69 -9.35 -13.75
CA ALA A 90 17.03 -10.65 -13.74
C ALA A 90 17.95 -11.83 -13.35
N LYS A 91 19.28 -11.61 -13.35
CA LYS A 91 20.29 -12.60 -12.92
C LYS A 91 20.78 -12.39 -11.48
N VAL A 92 20.43 -11.27 -10.87
CA VAL A 92 20.84 -10.91 -9.50
C VAL A 92 20.05 -11.74 -8.50
N ASP A 93 20.75 -12.41 -7.58
CA ASP A 93 20.13 -13.23 -6.54
C ASP A 93 19.60 -12.34 -5.41
N ALA A 94 18.29 -12.12 -5.38
CA ALA A 94 17.60 -11.35 -4.34
C ALA A 94 17.25 -12.18 -3.09
N GLY A 95 17.51 -13.50 -3.10
CA GLY A 95 17.48 -14.37 -1.93
C GLY A 95 18.77 -14.37 -1.12
N TRP A 96 19.80 -13.63 -1.55
CA TRP A 96 21.16 -13.75 -1.05
C TRP A 96 21.33 -13.51 0.46
N LYS A 97 20.55 -12.58 1.03
CA LYS A 97 20.59 -12.22 2.46
C LYS A 97 19.29 -12.55 3.20
N TRP A 98 18.42 -13.37 2.60
CA TRP A 98 17.16 -13.73 3.23
C TRP A 98 17.30 -15.01 4.07
N GLY A 99 16.67 -15.02 5.24
CA GLY A 99 16.65 -16.14 6.17
C GLY A 99 17.67 -15.97 7.30
N ASP A 100 18.00 -17.08 7.94
CA ASP A 100 19.06 -17.16 8.95
C ASP A 100 20.44 -17.32 8.29
N ASP A 101 21.46 -17.64 9.09
CA ASP A 101 22.84 -17.82 8.62
C ASP A 101 22.98 -18.94 7.56
N SER A 102 22.00 -19.84 7.42
CA SER A 102 22.00 -20.87 6.37
C SER A 102 21.67 -20.33 4.98
N HIS A 103 21.12 -19.11 4.89
CA HIS A 103 20.73 -18.45 3.64
C HIS A 103 19.95 -19.36 2.68
N PRO A 104 18.77 -19.86 3.09
CA PRO A 104 18.09 -20.99 2.45
C PRO A 104 17.60 -20.71 1.02
N TRP A 105 17.70 -19.47 0.52
CA TRP A 105 17.26 -19.07 -0.82
C TRP A 105 18.38 -18.76 -1.80
N ARG A 106 19.64 -18.80 -1.38
CA ARG A 106 20.78 -18.61 -2.30
C ARG A 106 20.72 -19.63 -3.43
N GLY A 107 20.84 -19.15 -4.67
CA GLY A 107 20.80 -19.99 -5.87
C GLY A 107 19.44 -20.61 -6.21
N LYS A 108 18.37 -20.30 -5.46
CA LYS A 108 17.02 -20.85 -5.71
C LYS A 108 16.16 -19.99 -6.66
N GLN A 109 16.82 -19.27 -7.58
CA GLN A 109 16.17 -18.43 -8.59
C GLN A 109 15.21 -17.37 -8.03
N ALA A 110 15.44 -16.92 -6.79
CA ALA A 110 14.78 -15.75 -6.24
C ALA A 110 15.47 -14.48 -6.77
N THR A 111 15.23 -14.14 -8.04
CA THR A 111 15.89 -13.01 -8.71
C THR A 111 15.04 -11.74 -8.70
N ILE A 112 15.57 -10.62 -9.22
CA ILE A 112 14.83 -9.36 -9.39
C ILE A 112 13.98 -9.42 -10.67
N PRO A 113 12.63 -9.57 -10.59
CA PRO A 113 11.79 -9.64 -11.78
C PRO A 113 11.43 -8.25 -12.31
N THR A 114 10.99 -8.18 -13.57
CA THR A 114 10.32 -6.98 -14.08
C THR A 114 8.89 -6.91 -13.54
N LEU A 115 8.34 -5.71 -13.39
CA LEU A 115 6.93 -5.55 -13.05
C LEU A 115 6.03 -6.17 -14.12
N GLN A 116 6.41 -6.06 -15.39
CA GLN A 116 5.65 -6.62 -16.50
C GLN A 116 5.50 -8.14 -16.39
N SER A 117 6.60 -8.87 -16.13
CA SER A 117 6.53 -10.33 -16.02
C SER A 117 5.65 -10.77 -14.84
N VAL A 118 5.73 -10.04 -13.72
CA VAL A 118 4.89 -10.27 -12.54
C VAL A 118 3.41 -10.07 -12.87
N LEU A 119 3.04 -8.94 -13.48
CA LEU A 119 1.65 -8.65 -13.80
C LEU A 119 1.07 -9.64 -14.82
N GLN A 120 1.88 -10.12 -15.77
CA GLN A 120 1.49 -11.15 -16.74
C GLN A 120 1.32 -12.53 -16.10
N GLN A 121 2.19 -12.88 -15.15
CA GLN A 121 2.14 -14.17 -14.47
C GLN A 121 0.92 -14.32 -13.54
N TRP A 122 0.44 -13.21 -12.97
CA TRP A 122 -0.75 -13.20 -12.10
C TRP A 122 -1.81 -12.21 -12.62
N PRO A 123 -2.54 -12.56 -13.70
CA PRO A 123 -3.48 -11.64 -14.36
C PRO A 123 -4.74 -11.35 -13.54
N HIS A 124 -5.06 -12.19 -12.54
CA HIS A 124 -6.25 -12.04 -11.69
C HIS A 124 -5.94 -11.50 -10.29
N THR A 125 -4.67 -11.17 -10.02
CA THR A 125 -4.25 -10.67 -8.70
C THR A 125 -4.26 -9.15 -8.69
N PHE A 126 -4.76 -8.57 -7.59
CA PHE A 126 -4.67 -7.13 -7.35
C PHE A 126 -3.29 -6.78 -6.79
N PHE A 127 -2.64 -5.76 -7.36
CA PHE A 127 -1.32 -5.29 -6.94
C PHE A 127 -1.32 -3.86 -6.40
N TYR A 128 -0.72 -3.68 -5.23
CA TYR A 128 -0.30 -2.37 -4.74
C TYR A 128 1.16 -2.14 -5.13
N ILE A 129 1.43 -1.02 -5.80
CA ILE A 129 2.75 -0.72 -6.36
C ILE A 129 3.33 0.48 -5.62
N ASP A 130 4.40 0.27 -4.86
CA ASP A 130 5.10 1.31 -4.10
C ASP A 130 6.33 1.79 -4.86
N ILE A 131 6.35 3.07 -5.26
CA ILE A 131 7.49 3.66 -5.96
C ILE A 131 8.56 4.07 -4.96
N LYS A 132 9.76 3.49 -5.10
CA LYS A 132 10.96 3.84 -4.33
C LYS A 132 12.20 3.94 -5.22
N SER A 133 12.11 4.72 -6.29
CA SER A 133 13.20 4.93 -7.26
C SER A 133 13.87 6.28 -7.02
N PRO A 134 14.76 6.46 -6.04
CA PRO A 134 15.20 7.79 -5.60
C PRO A 134 15.79 8.67 -6.70
N ASP A 135 16.43 8.06 -7.69
CA ASP A 135 17.16 8.69 -8.79
C ASP A 135 16.40 8.78 -10.12
N ALA A 136 15.19 8.21 -10.20
CA ALA A 136 14.34 8.37 -11.38
C ALA A 136 13.71 9.76 -11.43
N ASP A 137 13.55 10.28 -12.65
CA ASP A 137 12.63 11.40 -12.88
C ASP A 137 11.18 10.93 -12.64
N PRO A 138 10.37 11.65 -11.83
CA PRO A 138 9.00 11.25 -11.53
C PRO A 138 8.09 11.11 -12.75
N THR A 139 8.27 11.96 -13.77
CA THR A 139 7.46 11.91 -15.00
C THR A 139 7.82 10.68 -15.81
N VAL A 140 9.11 10.41 -15.99
CA VAL A 140 9.60 9.20 -16.67
C VAL A 140 9.12 7.94 -15.95
N MET A 141 9.22 7.87 -14.63
CA MET A 141 8.70 6.74 -13.83
C MET A 141 7.20 6.54 -14.05
N GLY A 142 6.41 7.62 -14.00
CA GLY A 142 4.97 7.56 -14.24
C GLY A 142 4.60 7.09 -15.66
N GLN A 143 5.34 7.54 -16.68
CA GLN A 143 5.16 7.12 -18.07
C GLN A 143 5.51 5.64 -18.27
N ARG A 144 6.65 5.17 -17.75
CA ARG A 144 7.07 3.77 -17.82
C ARG A 144 6.12 2.83 -17.08
N LEU A 145 5.59 3.25 -15.94
CA LEU A 145 4.50 2.51 -15.29
C LEU A 145 3.25 2.45 -16.17
N LEU A 146 2.80 3.57 -16.74
CA LEU A 146 1.59 3.57 -17.59
C LEU A 146 1.75 2.63 -18.79
N GLU A 147 2.93 2.63 -19.42
CA GLU A 147 3.26 1.74 -20.53
C GLU A 147 3.09 0.27 -20.12
N VAL A 148 3.73 -0.16 -19.04
CA VAL A 148 3.61 -1.54 -18.53
C VAL A 148 2.16 -1.86 -18.17
N LEU A 149 1.45 -0.96 -17.49
CA LEU A 149 0.07 -1.20 -17.04
C LEU A 149 -0.92 -1.31 -18.19
N LYS A 150 -0.71 -0.58 -19.29
CA LYS A 150 -1.50 -0.73 -20.52
C LYS A 150 -1.16 -2.03 -21.25
N THR A 151 0.13 -2.32 -21.43
CA THR A 151 0.59 -3.53 -22.12
C THR A 151 0.13 -4.82 -21.44
N THR A 152 -0.04 -4.79 -20.12
CA THR A 152 -0.48 -5.93 -19.32
C THR A 152 -1.97 -5.93 -18.97
N ASP A 153 -2.73 -4.96 -19.50
CA ASP A 153 -4.15 -4.72 -19.19
C ASP A 153 -4.44 -4.81 -17.68
N SER A 154 -3.69 -4.02 -16.88
CA SER A 154 -3.69 -4.13 -15.42
C SER A 154 -4.26 -2.91 -14.70
N LEU A 155 -4.73 -1.89 -15.41
CA LEU A 155 -5.13 -0.61 -14.81
C LEU A 155 -6.27 -0.73 -13.78
N ASP A 156 -7.13 -1.73 -13.91
CA ASP A 156 -8.26 -1.99 -13.02
C ASP A 156 -7.87 -2.78 -11.74
N ARG A 157 -6.74 -3.47 -11.78
CA ARG A 157 -6.23 -4.36 -10.73
C ARG A 157 -4.93 -3.87 -10.10
N VAL A 158 -4.62 -2.57 -10.23
CA VAL A 158 -3.48 -1.96 -9.56
C VAL A 158 -3.84 -0.70 -8.78
N ARG A 159 -3.02 -0.38 -7.79
CA ARG A 159 -3.04 0.94 -7.14
C ARG A 159 -1.64 1.38 -6.72
N VAL A 160 -1.25 2.58 -7.14
CA VAL A 160 0.11 3.10 -6.92
C VAL A 160 0.19 3.96 -5.67
N TYR A 161 1.22 3.69 -4.87
CA TYR A 161 1.61 4.42 -3.66
C TYR A 161 3.04 4.94 -3.78
N SER A 162 3.36 5.99 -3.01
CA SER A 162 4.73 6.41 -2.73
C SER A 162 4.74 7.23 -1.45
N THR A 163 5.87 7.19 -0.74
CA THR A 163 6.11 8.09 0.39
C THR A 163 6.52 9.50 -0.04
N GLU A 164 6.87 9.69 -1.32
CA GLU A 164 7.27 10.99 -1.87
C GLU A 164 6.15 11.56 -2.75
N ASP A 165 5.63 12.74 -2.37
CA ASP A 165 4.52 13.38 -3.07
C ASP A 165 4.83 13.65 -4.56
N ARG A 166 6.10 13.88 -4.92
CA ARG A 166 6.53 14.11 -6.31
C ARG A 166 6.15 12.97 -7.24
N TYR A 167 6.22 11.72 -6.78
CA TYR A 167 5.85 10.57 -7.58
C TYR A 167 4.35 10.51 -7.81
N ILE A 168 3.55 10.70 -6.76
CA ILE A 168 2.09 10.67 -6.86
C ILE A 168 1.57 11.81 -7.76
N ALA A 169 2.19 12.99 -7.66
CA ALA A 169 1.85 14.15 -8.47
C ALA A 169 2.16 13.95 -9.97
N ALA A 170 3.26 13.27 -10.29
CA ALA A 170 3.68 13.02 -11.67
C ALA A 170 2.98 11.83 -12.35
N LEU A 171 2.19 11.03 -11.63
CA LEU A 171 1.49 9.88 -12.21
C LEU A 171 0.44 10.34 -13.26
N PRO A 172 0.46 9.77 -14.48
CA PRO A 172 -0.58 10.00 -15.48
C PRO A 172 -1.99 9.75 -14.93
N PRO A 173 -3.02 10.56 -15.24
CA PRO A 173 -4.36 10.50 -14.61
C PRO A 173 -5.03 9.12 -14.61
N ALA A 174 -4.77 8.30 -15.63
CA ALA A 174 -5.32 6.96 -15.76
C ALA A 174 -4.89 5.97 -14.66
N ILE A 175 -3.76 6.22 -13.99
CA ILE A 175 -3.23 5.31 -12.96
C ILE A 175 -3.98 5.50 -11.63
N PRO A 176 -4.67 4.47 -11.09
CA PRO A 176 -5.26 4.55 -9.76
C PRO A 176 -4.17 4.69 -8.69
N ARG A 177 -4.36 5.59 -7.72
CA ARG A 177 -3.34 5.91 -6.72
C ARG A 177 -3.92 6.14 -5.34
N PHE A 178 -3.05 6.14 -4.34
CA PHE A 178 -3.36 6.62 -3.00
C PHE A 178 -3.33 8.14 -2.95
N VAL A 179 -4.02 8.71 -1.96
CA VAL A 179 -3.78 10.08 -1.50
C VAL A 179 -2.34 10.18 -1.01
N THR A 180 -1.71 11.34 -1.22
CA THR A 180 -0.30 11.50 -0.85
C THR A 180 -0.08 11.22 0.64
N ARG A 181 1.10 10.72 0.99
CA ARG A 181 1.44 10.45 2.37
C ARG A 181 1.42 11.73 3.21
N SER A 182 1.85 12.85 2.64
CA SER A 182 1.85 14.14 3.32
C SER A 182 0.44 14.59 3.69
N GLU A 183 -0.51 14.54 2.76
CA GLU A 183 -1.93 14.85 3.04
C GLU A 183 -2.51 13.89 4.08
N THR A 184 -2.29 12.59 3.91
CA THR A 184 -2.74 11.55 4.85
C THR A 184 -2.24 11.83 6.27
N ARG A 185 -0.95 12.15 6.42
CA ARG A 185 -0.31 12.43 7.70
C ARG A 185 -0.83 13.73 8.32
N THR A 186 -0.94 14.81 7.55
CA THR A 186 -1.46 16.09 8.04
C THR A 186 -2.88 15.94 8.55
N ARG A 187 -3.74 15.22 7.81
CA ARG A 187 -5.12 14.96 8.23
C ARG A 187 -5.17 14.18 9.53
N LEU A 188 -4.38 13.12 9.67
CA LEU A 188 -4.33 12.31 10.89
C LEU A 188 -3.73 13.07 12.08
N ALA A 189 -2.74 13.94 11.86
CA ALA A 189 -2.19 14.81 12.88
C ALA A 189 -3.22 15.83 13.39
N ASN A 190 -3.94 16.50 12.49
CA ASN A 190 -5.01 17.44 12.85
C ASN A 190 -6.13 16.75 13.63
N ILE A 191 -6.58 15.57 13.19
CA ILE A 191 -7.58 14.79 13.93
C ILE A 191 -7.07 14.43 15.34
N SER A 192 -5.81 14.01 15.44
CA SER A 192 -5.25 13.51 16.71
C SER A 192 -4.89 14.61 17.71
N LEU A 193 -4.48 15.78 17.24
CA LEU A 193 -3.96 16.87 18.08
C LEU A 193 -4.95 18.01 18.28
N SER A 194 -5.78 18.31 17.28
CA SER A 194 -6.75 19.42 17.35
C SER A 194 -8.21 18.98 17.24
N HIS A 195 -8.47 17.67 17.11
CA HIS A 195 -9.80 17.11 16.88
C HIS A 195 -10.51 17.67 15.65
N GLN A 196 -9.75 18.21 14.70
CA GLN A 196 -10.27 18.78 13.47
C GLN A 196 -10.21 17.75 12.36
N CYS A 197 -11.39 17.29 11.93
CA CYS A 197 -11.54 16.50 10.72
C CYS A 197 -11.92 17.44 9.58
N GLN A 198 -10.92 18.02 8.92
CA GLN A 198 -11.19 18.74 7.67
C GLN A 198 -11.67 17.74 6.61
N PRO A 199 -12.74 18.06 5.86
CA PRO A 199 -13.12 17.26 4.70
C PRO A 199 -11.92 17.21 3.75
N ALA A 200 -11.67 16.04 3.15
CA ALA A 200 -10.69 15.96 2.07
C ALA A 200 -11.05 17.01 1.02
N SER A 201 -10.05 17.58 0.34
CA SER A 201 -10.31 18.34 -0.89
C SER A 201 -11.28 17.52 -1.73
N GLN A 202 -12.40 18.12 -2.16
CA GLN A 202 -13.49 17.43 -2.86
C GLN A 202 -12.92 16.79 -4.14
N ARG A 203 -12.41 15.56 -4.03
CA ARG A 203 -12.10 14.72 -5.16
C ARG A 203 -13.27 13.77 -5.28
N ASP A 204 -13.90 13.78 -6.43
CA ASP A 204 -14.94 12.81 -6.73
C ASP A 204 -14.31 11.41 -6.80
N GLY A 205 -15.07 10.42 -6.31
CA GLY A 205 -14.67 9.01 -6.35
C GLY A 205 -14.03 8.48 -5.07
N GLU A 206 -13.54 7.25 -5.17
CA GLU A 206 -13.02 6.47 -4.05
C GLU A 206 -11.57 6.85 -3.73
N GLN A 207 -11.31 7.27 -2.48
CA GLN A 207 -9.98 7.67 -2.01
C GLN A 207 -9.33 6.58 -1.15
N TRP A 208 -8.03 6.39 -1.34
CA TRP A 208 -7.24 5.38 -0.65
C TRP A 208 -6.14 6.04 0.15
N TYR A 209 -6.06 5.74 1.44
CA TYR A 209 -5.09 6.30 2.38
C TYR A 209 -4.23 5.17 2.94
N GLY A 210 -2.93 5.43 3.12
CA GLY A 210 -1.99 4.47 3.68
C GLY A 210 -1.16 5.10 4.80
N LEU A 211 -1.20 4.50 5.98
CA LEU A 211 -0.30 4.84 7.08
C LEU A 211 -0.09 3.63 8.00
N GLU A 212 1.06 3.58 8.64
CA GLU A 212 1.39 2.59 9.65
C GLU A 212 0.51 2.75 10.89
N LEU A 213 0.05 1.62 11.45
CA LEU A 213 -0.73 1.60 12.69
C LEU A 213 0.03 2.19 13.89
N LYS A 214 1.36 2.07 13.89
CA LYS A 214 2.25 2.65 14.90
C LYS A 214 3.43 3.30 14.19
N ARG A 215 3.69 4.57 14.49
CA ARG A 215 4.83 5.31 13.93
C ARG A 215 5.53 6.09 15.04
N LYS A 216 6.86 6.00 15.08
CA LYS A 216 7.69 6.89 15.90
C LYS A 216 7.73 8.26 15.20
N VAL A 217 7.43 9.32 15.94
CA VAL A 217 7.44 10.70 15.46
C VAL A 217 8.11 11.60 16.48
N GLU A 218 8.65 12.71 16.00
CA GLU A 218 9.14 13.80 16.83
C GLU A 218 8.17 14.97 16.67
N VAL A 219 7.73 15.53 17.80
CA VAL A 219 6.99 16.79 17.83
C VAL A 219 7.99 17.86 18.21
N VAL A 220 8.17 18.82 17.31
CA VAL A 220 9.14 19.91 17.47
C VAL A 220 8.37 21.21 17.66
N GLU A 221 8.60 21.87 18.79
CA GLU A 221 8.15 23.23 19.07
C GLU A 221 9.34 24.18 18.89
N LYS A 222 9.16 25.25 18.12
CA LYS A 222 10.21 26.23 17.85
C LYS A 222 10.01 27.48 18.70
N PHE A 223 11.07 27.95 19.35
CA PHE A 223 11.08 29.17 20.16
C PHE A 223 11.95 30.25 19.49
N THR A 224 11.98 31.47 20.06
CA THR A 224 12.85 32.55 19.58
C THR A 224 14.32 32.14 19.57
N LEU A 225 14.75 31.32 20.54
CA LEU A 225 16.09 30.78 20.66
C LEU A 225 16.02 29.27 20.89
N GLY A 226 16.10 28.50 19.80
CA GLY A 226 16.18 27.04 19.84
C GLY A 226 14.84 26.32 19.66
N GLU A 227 14.82 25.04 20.03
CA GLU A 227 13.69 24.15 19.82
C GLU A 227 13.52 23.13 20.96
N GLY A 228 12.27 22.77 21.24
CA GLY A 228 11.90 21.69 22.14
C GLY A 228 11.46 20.47 21.35
N ILE A 229 12.08 19.32 21.59
CA ILE A 229 11.80 18.07 20.88
C ILE A 229 11.19 17.04 21.82
N SER A 230 9.95 16.63 21.54
CA SER A 230 9.29 15.52 22.21
C SER A 230 9.24 14.29 21.31
N ARG A 231 9.94 13.23 21.71
CA ARG A 231 9.91 11.93 21.03
C ARG A 231 8.75 11.10 21.54
N ARG A 232 7.76 10.82 20.69
CA ARG A 232 6.66 9.91 21.04
C ARG A 232 6.45 8.86 19.96
N ARG A 233 6.00 7.68 20.38
CA ARG A 233 5.22 6.85 19.47
C ARG A 233 3.88 7.57 19.31
N SER A 234 3.54 7.95 18.07
CA SER A 234 2.17 8.39 17.79
C SER A 234 1.24 7.34 18.39
N PRO A 235 0.23 7.73 19.18
CA PRO A 235 -0.75 6.78 19.67
C PRO A 235 -1.39 6.18 18.43
N GLY A 236 -0.95 4.99 18.05
CA GLY A 236 -1.64 4.20 17.06
C GLY A 236 -3.10 4.14 17.46
N ILE A 237 -4.00 4.15 16.47
CA ILE A 237 -5.45 4.02 16.68
C ILE A 237 -5.67 2.92 17.74
N LYS A 238 -5.91 3.33 18.98
CA LYS A 238 -5.98 2.43 20.13
C LYS A 238 -7.40 1.85 20.11
N ARG A 239 -7.58 0.85 19.25
CA ARG A 239 -8.55 -0.26 19.29
C ARG A 239 -8.83 -0.71 17.85
N GLN A 240 -8.33 -1.92 17.54
CA GLN A 240 -8.64 -2.76 16.37
C GLN A 240 -8.38 -2.15 14.99
N TRP A 241 -8.29 -3.06 14.02
CA TRP A 241 -8.12 -2.84 12.57
C TRP A 241 -6.67 -2.88 12.08
N ILE A 242 -6.28 -4.10 11.70
CA ILE A 242 -5.30 -4.44 10.65
C ILE A 242 -5.49 -3.49 9.46
N ALA A 243 -4.39 -3.11 8.80
CA ALA A 243 -4.33 -2.21 7.65
C ALA A 243 -5.58 -2.33 6.76
N SER A 244 -6.55 -1.46 7.01
CA SER A 244 -7.85 -1.50 6.36
C SER A 244 -7.84 -0.41 5.31
N ALA A 245 -7.86 -0.81 4.06
CA ALA A 245 -8.37 0.09 3.05
C ALA A 245 -9.89 -0.09 2.97
N ARG A 246 -10.63 0.92 3.41
CA ARG A 246 -12.09 0.90 3.34
C ARG A 246 -12.54 1.55 2.04
N ARG A 247 -13.30 0.80 1.25
CA ARG A 247 -14.12 1.31 0.17
C ARG A 247 -15.25 2.17 0.74
N ILE A 248 -15.10 3.49 0.72
CA ILE A 248 -16.22 4.40 1.03
C ILE A 248 -17.04 4.56 -0.26
N LYS A 249 -18.03 3.68 -0.46
CA LYS A 249 -19.10 3.94 -1.43
C LYS A 249 -20.09 4.92 -0.78
N ARG A 250 -20.21 6.11 -1.37
CA ARG A 250 -21.27 7.06 -1.05
C ARG A 250 -22.54 6.60 -1.77
N THR A 251 -23.34 5.75 -1.13
CA THR A 251 -24.72 5.52 -1.59
C THR A 251 -25.55 6.74 -1.28
N LEU A 252 -25.88 7.50 -2.32
CA LEU A 252 -27.00 8.44 -2.28
C LEU A 252 -28.28 7.60 -2.25
N SER A 253 -28.84 7.37 -1.07
CA SER A 253 -30.27 7.05 -0.95
C SER A 253 -30.91 8.10 -0.06
N SER A 254 -31.69 8.97 -0.69
CA SER A 254 -32.64 9.84 -0.04
C SER A 254 -33.66 9.00 0.74
N SER A 255 -33.63 9.03 2.06
CA SER A 255 -34.84 8.89 2.87
C SER A 255 -34.65 9.62 4.19
N ALA A 256 -35.69 10.35 4.56
CA ALA A 256 -35.72 11.32 5.64
C ALA A 256 -35.71 10.69 7.04
N SER A 257 -35.51 11.56 8.04
CA SER A 257 -35.73 11.37 9.49
C SER A 257 -34.63 10.55 10.20
N THR A 258 -34.07 10.90 11.35
CA THR A 258 -34.48 11.76 12.46
C THR A 258 -33.23 12.29 13.16
N VAL A 259 -33.16 13.61 13.39
CA VAL A 259 -32.17 14.23 14.27
C VAL A 259 -32.47 13.83 15.72
N ARG A 260 -31.58 13.10 16.38
CA ARG A 260 -31.58 12.98 17.86
C ARG A 260 -30.45 13.80 18.45
N LYS A 261 -30.85 14.96 18.96
CA LYS A 261 -30.09 15.83 19.86
C LYS A 261 -29.88 15.05 21.17
N ILE A 262 -28.64 14.76 21.54
CA ILE A 262 -28.32 14.30 22.91
C ILE A 262 -27.68 15.49 23.63
N THR A 263 -28.49 16.13 24.48
CA THR A 263 -28.07 17.06 25.53
C THR A 263 -28.37 16.41 26.87
N ALA A 264 -27.36 16.32 27.74
CA ALA A 264 -27.44 16.40 29.20
C ALA A 264 -25.99 16.48 29.72
N ARG A 265 -25.55 17.60 30.32
CA ARG A 265 -25.72 18.02 31.73
C ARG A 265 -25.09 17.01 32.70
N ARG A 266 -24.18 17.35 33.61
CA ARG A 266 -23.67 18.62 34.16
C ARG A 266 -22.17 18.45 34.40
#